data_AF-A0A9E4E7B7-F1
#
_entry.id   AF-A0A9E4E7B7-F1
#
_cell.length_a   1.000
_cell.length_b   1.000
_cell.length_c   1.000
_cell.angle_alpha   90.00
_cell.angle_beta   90.00
_cell.angle_gamma   90.00
#
_symmetry.space_group_name_H-M   'P 1'
#
loop_
_entity.id
_entity.type
_entity.pdbx_description
1 polymer ?
#
loop_
_entity_poly.entity_id
_entity_poly.type
_entity_poly.pdbx_seq_one_letter_code
_entity_poly.pdbx_strand_id
1 'polypeptide(L)'
;MSTKNRNWKRHLTKALTVLLIFMVCLSILQWFIIGALFEFGSETLKDAMVRQAPEGVNRNDIINTFERVKSAAQQLPFSFITGKINLRKIKAAGEYALEANANETWDAEEINTLLGMLNAAVGYKQELSN
;
A
#
# COMPACT_ATOMS: atom_id res chain seq x y z
N MET A 1 35.29 5.46 42.26
CA MET A 1 34.32 5.74 41.17
C MET A 1 32.95 5.98 41.81
N SER A 2 32.45 7.21 41.84
CA SER A 2 31.32 7.64 42.69
C SER A 2 30.00 6.92 42.34
N THR A 3 29.32 6.39 43.35
CA THR A 3 28.00 5.73 43.30
C THR A 3 26.93 6.55 42.56
N LYS A 4 27.08 7.88 42.54
CA LYS A 4 26.21 8.82 41.82
C LYS A 4 26.21 8.60 40.30
N ASN A 5 27.37 8.27 39.70
CA ASN A 5 27.49 8.03 38.26
C ASN A 5 26.85 6.68 37.84
N ARG A 6 26.88 5.68 38.73
CA ARG A 6 26.28 4.35 38.46
C ARG A 6 24.74 4.39 38.46
N ASN A 7 24.14 5.17 39.36
CA ASN A 7 22.68 5.31 39.43
C ASN A 7 22.13 6.13 38.26
N TRP A 8 22.81 7.20 37.84
CA TRP A 8 22.40 8.00 36.68
C TRP A 8 22.40 7.20 35.38
N LYS A 9 23.45 6.40 35.12
CA LYS A 9 23.47 5.47 33.98
C LYS A 9 22.30 4.48 34.02
N ARG A 10 21.96 3.96 35.20
CA ARG A 10 20.81 3.04 35.37
C ARG A 10 19.47 3.70 35.05
N HIS A 11 19.24 4.93 35.48
CA HIS A 11 18.01 5.68 35.16
C HIS A 11 17.93 6.04 33.68
N LEU A 12 19.05 6.43 33.07
CA LEU A 12 19.14 6.69 31.63
C LEU A 12 18.80 5.43 30.83
N THR A 13 19.37 4.27 31.19
CA THR A 13 19.06 3.00 30.53
C THR A 13 17.58 2.66 30.66
N LYS A 14 16.98 2.79 31.85
CA LYS A 14 15.54 2.55 32.04
C LYS A 14 14.68 3.48 31.17
N ALA A 15 15.01 4.77 31.12
CA ALA A 15 14.30 5.73 30.28
C ALA A 15 14.42 5.36 28.79
N LEU A 16 15.62 5.00 28.34
CA LEU A 16 15.86 4.53 26.97
C LEU A 16 15.09 3.25 26.65
N THR A 17 15.01 2.29 27.59
CA THR A 17 14.22 1.06 27.39
C THR A 17 12.73 1.36 27.28
N VAL A 18 12.18 2.23 28.13
CA VAL A 18 10.78 2.65 28.04
C VAL A 18 10.51 3.37 26.73
N LEU A 19 11.40 4.27 26.33
CA LEU A 19 11.31 4.99 25.04
C LEU A 19 11.34 4.02 23.85
N LEU A 20 12.22 3.01 23.89
CA LEU A 20 12.33 1.99 22.85
C LEU A 20 11.01 1.19 22.73
N ILE A 21 10.47 0.72 23.85
CA ILE A 21 9.20 -0.01 23.87
C ILE A 21 8.08 0.86 23.31
N PHE A 22 8.02 2.12 23.73
CA PHE A 22 7.04 3.08 23.21
C PHE A 22 7.17 3.29 21.70
N MET A 23 8.39 3.44 21.18
CA MET A 23 8.62 3.53 19.74
C MET A 23 8.18 2.27 19.00
N VAL A 24 8.44 1.08 19.54
CA VAL A 24 7.98 -0.18 18.94
C VAL A 24 6.45 -0.24 18.90
N CYS A 25 5.76 0.15 19.98
CA CYS A 25 4.30 0.23 20.01
C CYS A 25 3.77 1.21 18.96
N LEU A 26 4.38 2.39 18.82
CA LEU A 26 4.02 3.36 17.80
C LEU A 26 4.21 2.80 16.39
N SER A 27 5.31 2.09 16.12
CA SER A 27 5.56 1.47 14.82
C SER A 27 4.49 0.42 14.47
N ILE A 28 4.06 -0.39 15.44
CA ILE A 28 2.97 -1.35 15.25
C ILE A 28 1.65 -0.63 14.97
N LEU A 29 1.37 0.46 15.70
CA LEU A 29 0.17 1.26 15.48
C LEU A 29 0.17 1.91 14.08
N GLN A 30 1.30 2.50 13.67
CA GLN A 30 1.47 3.06 12.33
C GLN A 30 1.26 2.01 11.24
N TRP A 31 1.78 0.80 11.43
CA TRP A 31 1.56 -0.32 10.52
C TRP A 31 0.07 -0.63 10.34
N PHE A 32 -0.67 -0.72 11.46
CA PHE A 32 -2.11 -0.98 11.42
C PHE A 32 -2.87 0.13 10.69
N ILE A 33 -2.52 1.39 10.95
CA ILE A 33 -3.14 2.55 10.28
C ILE A 33 -2.86 2.51 8.76
N ILE A 34 -1.63 2.25 8.34
CA ILE A 34 -1.27 2.16 6.91
C ILE A 34 -2.04 1.02 6.23
N GLY A 35 -2.12 -0.15 6.88
CA GLY A 35 -2.88 -1.29 6.36
C GLY A 35 -4.36 -0.95 6.19
N ALA A 36 -4.98 -0.36 7.21
CA ALA A 36 -6.39 0.03 7.18
C ALA A 36 -6.70 1.10 6.11
N LEU A 37 -5.85 2.12 5.98
CA LEU A 37 -6.01 3.17 4.96
C LEU A 37 -5.83 2.62 3.54
N PHE A 38 -4.85 1.73 3.34
CA PHE A 38 -4.60 1.11 2.06
C PHE A 38 -5.77 0.20 1.65
N GLU A 39 -6.27 -0.62 2.57
CA GLU A 39 -7.44 -1.47 2.35
C GLU A 39 -8.67 -0.63 1.98
N PHE A 40 -9.00 0.38 2.79
CA PHE A 40 -10.11 1.29 2.54
C PHE A 40 -10.01 2.00 1.18
N GLY A 41 -8.83 2.56 0.85
CA GLY A 41 -8.62 3.24 -0.43
C GLY A 41 -8.72 2.29 -1.62
N SER A 42 -8.14 1.09 -1.49
CA SER A 42 -8.17 0.06 -2.54
C SER A 42 -9.59 -0.48 -2.79
N GLU A 43 -10.37 -0.70 -1.73
CA GLU A 43 -11.75 -1.17 -1.83
C GLU A 43 -12.67 -0.09 -2.40
N THR A 44 -12.51 1.16 -1.97
CA THR A 44 -13.29 2.29 -2.51
C THR A 44 -13.03 2.46 -4.02
N LEU A 45 -11.76 2.41 -4.43
CA LEU A 45 -11.38 2.52 -5.84
C LEU A 45 -11.89 1.33 -6.66
N LYS A 46 -11.74 0.10 -6.13
CA LYS A 46 -12.29 -1.11 -6.75
C LYS A 46 -13.79 -0.99 -6.96
N ASP A 47 -14.53 -0.57 -5.93
CA ASP A 47 -15.99 -0.43 -6.00
C ASP A 47 -16.41 0.64 -7.00
N ALA A 48 -15.73 1.78 -7.03
CA ALA A 48 -15.97 2.83 -8.03
C ALA A 48 -15.78 2.31 -9.46
N MET A 49 -14.66 1.64 -9.72
CA MET A 49 -14.33 1.09 -11.04
C MET A 49 -15.29 -0.03 -11.47
N VAL A 50 -15.68 -0.93 -10.54
CA VAL A 50 -16.63 -2.02 -10.85
C VAL A 50 -18.03 -1.49 -11.13
N ARG A 51 -18.48 -0.46 -10.40
CA ARG A 51 -19.81 0.14 -10.60
C ARG A 51 -19.89 0.90 -11.92
N GLN A 52 -18.83 1.62 -12.27
CA GLN A 52 -18.78 2.44 -13.48
C GLN A 52 -18.22 1.70 -14.70
N ALA A 53 -17.82 0.43 -14.56
CA ALA A 53 -17.16 -0.35 -15.62
C ALA A 53 -17.90 -0.23 -16.97
N PRO A 54 -17.34 0.54 -17.93
CA PRO A 54 -17.94 0.76 -19.23
C PRO A 54 -17.79 -0.49 -20.11
N GLU A 55 -18.56 -0.55 -21.20
CA GLU A 55 -18.47 -1.64 -22.17
C GLU A 55 -17.03 -1.76 -22.70
N GLY A 56 -16.45 -2.96 -22.65
CA GLY A 56 -15.06 -3.21 -23.02
C GLY A 56 -14.09 -3.42 -21.85
N VAL A 57 -14.53 -3.25 -20.59
CA VAL A 57 -13.74 -3.59 -19.41
C VAL A 57 -14.30 -4.82 -18.69
N ASN A 58 -13.47 -5.85 -18.53
CA ASN A 58 -13.86 -7.04 -17.78
C ASN A 58 -13.80 -6.78 -16.27
N ARG A 59 -14.96 -6.84 -15.60
CA ARG A 59 -15.07 -6.66 -14.14
C ARG A 59 -14.20 -7.64 -13.35
N ASN A 60 -13.97 -8.85 -13.87
CA ASN A 60 -13.12 -9.83 -13.22
C ASN A 60 -11.64 -9.40 -13.24
N ASP A 61 -11.20 -8.69 -14.28
CA ASP A 61 -9.81 -8.21 -14.37
C ASP A 61 -9.55 -7.09 -13.36
N ILE A 62 -10.54 -6.25 -13.10
CA ILE A 62 -10.51 -5.27 -12.01
C ILE A 62 -10.35 -6.01 -10.67
N ILE A 63 -11.26 -6.95 -10.37
CA ILE A 63 -11.24 -7.70 -9.10
C ILE A 63 -9.90 -8.41 -8.89
N ASN A 64 -9.44 -9.16 -9.88
CA ASN A 64 -8.20 -9.93 -9.82
C ASN A 64 -6.97 -9.02 -9.62
N THR A 65 -6.94 -7.86 -10.29
CA THR A 65 -5.82 -6.91 -10.16
C THR A 65 -5.76 -6.34 -8.74
N PHE A 66 -6.89 -5.90 -8.19
CA PHE A 66 -6.94 -5.38 -6.82
C PHE A 66 -6.62 -6.47 -5.77
N GLU A 67 -7.03 -7.71 -5.98
CA GLU A 67 -6.67 -8.83 -5.10
C GLU A 67 -5.16 -9.12 -5.10
N ARG A 68 -4.50 -9.05 -6.27
CA ARG A 68 -3.03 -9.18 -6.35
C ARG A 68 -2.33 -8.05 -5.61
N VAL A 69 -2.81 -6.81 -5.77
CA VAL A 69 -2.29 -5.64 -5.05
C VAL A 69 -2.46 -5.82 -3.54
N LYS A 70 -3.63 -6.27 -3.08
CA LYS A 70 -3.91 -6.58 -1.67
C LYS A 70 -2.96 -7.65 -1.12
N SER A 71 -2.82 -8.77 -1.82
CA SER A 71 -1.93 -9.87 -1.42
C SER A 71 -0.47 -9.43 -1.34
N ALA A 72 -0.02 -8.62 -2.31
CA ALA A 72 1.34 -8.09 -2.30
C ALA A 72 1.54 -7.12 -1.11
N ALA A 73 0.58 -6.22 -0.87
CA ALA A 73 0.64 -5.25 0.24
C ALA A 73 0.66 -5.93 1.62
N GLN A 74 -0.07 -7.03 1.79
CA GLN A 74 -0.04 -7.83 3.03
C GLN A 74 1.35 -8.46 3.31
N GLN A 75 2.19 -8.62 2.29
CA GLN A 75 3.55 -9.15 2.42
C GLN A 75 4.60 -8.06 2.67
N LEU A 76 4.21 -6.79 2.80
CA LEU A 76 5.14 -5.74 3.21
C LEU A 76 5.64 -6.04 4.66
N PRO A 77 6.86 -5.62 5.04
CA PRO A 77 7.86 -4.92 4.23
C PRO A 77 8.67 -5.86 3.31
N PHE A 78 8.52 -7.18 3.46
CA PHE A 78 9.31 -8.17 2.72
C PHE A 78 9.09 -8.09 1.21
N SER A 79 7.86 -7.84 0.74
CA SER A 79 7.57 -7.67 -0.69
C SER A 79 8.24 -6.44 -1.31
N PHE A 80 8.47 -5.37 -0.53
CA PHE A 80 9.26 -4.22 -0.96
C PHE A 80 10.76 -4.54 -0.99
N ILE A 81 11.29 -5.16 0.07
CA ILE A 81 12.71 -5.52 0.18
C ILE A 81 13.11 -6.54 -0.91
N THR A 82 12.22 -7.46 -1.25
CA THR A 82 12.43 -8.47 -2.29
C THR A 82 12.13 -7.96 -3.71
N GLY A 83 11.75 -6.69 -3.87
CA GLY A 83 11.45 -6.08 -5.17
C GLY A 83 10.17 -6.57 -5.84
N LYS A 84 9.35 -7.36 -5.14
CA LYS A 84 8.03 -7.82 -5.62
C LYS A 84 7.02 -6.67 -5.73
N ILE A 85 7.17 -5.64 -4.90
CA ILE A 85 6.42 -4.39 -5.01
C ILE A 85 7.37 -3.25 -5.31
N ASN A 86 7.00 -2.45 -6.30
CA ASN A 86 7.62 -1.17 -6.56
C ASN A 86 6.72 -0.03 -6.06
N LEU A 87 7.04 0.53 -4.89
CA LEU A 87 6.28 1.62 -4.29
C LEU A 87 6.21 2.88 -5.18
N ARG A 88 7.24 3.13 -6.00
CA ARG A 88 7.23 4.25 -6.94
C ARG A 88 6.16 4.07 -8.02
N LYS A 89 5.95 2.83 -8.48
CA LYS A 89 4.88 2.50 -9.44
C LYS A 89 3.50 2.50 -8.78
N ILE A 90 3.37 2.03 -7.54
CA ILE A 90 2.12 2.16 -6.75
C ILE A 90 1.74 3.65 -6.63
N LYS A 91 2.70 4.52 -6.29
CA LYS A 91 2.47 5.97 -6.20
C LYS A 91 2.02 6.55 -7.54
N ALA A 92 2.70 6.22 -8.64
CA ALA A 92 2.32 6.69 -9.97
C ALA A 92 0.91 6.20 -10.37
N ALA A 93 0.55 4.96 -10.05
CA ALA A 93 -0.80 4.44 -10.29
C ALA A 93 -1.86 5.17 -9.45
N GLY A 94 -1.56 5.49 -8.19
CA GLY A 94 -2.44 6.27 -7.33
C GLY A 94 -2.61 7.72 -7.81
N GLU A 95 -1.54 8.37 -8.25
CA GLU A 95 -1.59 9.72 -8.84
C GLU A 95 -2.43 9.72 -10.12
N TYR A 96 -2.21 8.74 -11.00
CA TYR A 96 -3.03 8.55 -12.20
C TYR A 96 -4.50 8.33 -11.85
N ALA A 97 -4.80 7.51 -10.84
CA ALA A 97 -6.18 7.25 -10.44
C ALA A 97 -6.92 8.49 -9.93
N LEU A 98 -6.22 9.39 -9.25
CA LEU A 98 -6.77 10.68 -8.81
C LEU A 98 -7.03 11.61 -9.99
N GLU A 99 -6.15 11.61 -10.99
CA GLU A 99 -6.28 12.46 -12.17
C GLU A 99 -7.36 11.94 -13.14
N ALA A 100 -7.39 10.64 -13.41
CA ALA A 100 -8.41 10.02 -14.25
C ALA A 100 -9.82 10.17 -13.65
N ASN A 101 -9.96 10.04 -12.33
CA ASN A 101 -11.24 10.25 -11.66
C ASN A 101 -11.58 11.73 -11.40
N ALA A 102 -10.81 12.69 -11.90
CA ALA A 102 -11.08 14.12 -11.63
C ALA A 102 -12.45 14.57 -12.15
N ASN A 103 -12.94 13.92 -13.20
CA ASN A 103 -14.26 14.19 -13.79
C ASN A 103 -15.37 13.27 -13.23
N GLU A 104 -15.07 12.47 -12.20
CA GLU A 104 -15.97 11.48 -11.55
C GLU A 104 -16.50 10.35 -12.47
N THR A 105 -16.03 10.28 -13.71
CA THR A 105 -16.35 9.25 -14.70
C THR A 105 -15.08 8.58 -15.19
N TRP A 106 -15.13 7.26 -15.38
CA TRP A 106 -14.01 6.48 -15.88
C TRP A 106 -14.24 5.97 -17.30
N ASP A 107 -13.25 6.17 -18.14
CA ASP A 107 -13.22 5.64 -19.49
C ASP A 107 -12.62 4.23 -19.51
N ALA A 108 -12.97 3.42 -20.52
CA ALA A 108 -12.45 2.06 -20.65
C ALA A 108 -10.91 2.02 -20.77
N GLU A 109 -10.34 2.99 -21.49
CA GLU A 109 -8.89 3.13 -21.66
C GLU A 109 -8.19 3.51 -20.34
N GLU A 110 -8.81 4.39 -19.55
CA GLU A 110 -8.27 4.81 -18.27
C GLU A 110 -8.25 3.68 -17.25
N ILE A 111 -9.34 2.90 -17.18
CA ILE A 111 -9.40 1.72 -16.32
C ILE A 111 -8.32 0.71 -16.75
N ASN A 112 -8.23 0.38 -18.03
CA ASN A 112 -7.25 -0.60 -18.51
C ASN A 112 -5.81 -0.14 -18.26
N THR A 113 -5.53 1.15 -18.44
CA THR A 113 -4.23 1.75 -18.14
C THR A 113 -3.91 1.65 -16.65
N LEU A 114 -4.86 2.01 -15.78
CA LEU A 114 -4.68 1.90 -14.34
C LEU A 114 -4.43 0.44 -13.90
N LEU A 115 -5.19 -0.52 -14.44
CA LEU A 115 -4.97 -1.95 -14.16
C LEU A 115 -3.58 -2.40 -14.61
N GLY A 116 -3.11 -1.95 -15.78
CA GLY A 116 -1.76 -2.22 -16.27
C GLY A 116 -0.68 -1.63 -15.35
N MET A 117 -0.87 -0.40 -14.87
CA MET A 117 0.04 0.24 -13.92
C MET A 117 0.09 -0.51 -12.58
N LEU A 118 -1.07 -0.93 -12.06
CA LEU A 118 -1.18 -1.70 -10.82
C LEU A 118 -0.52 -3.09 -10.95
N ASN A 119 -0.77 -3.80 -12.05
CA ASN A 119 -0.12 -5.08 -12.33
C ASN A 119 1.41 -4.92 -12.44
N ALA A 120 1.88 -3.89 -13.15
CA ALA A 120 3.30 -3.57 -13.27
C ALA A 120 3.95 -3.15 -11.95
N ALA A 121 3.17 -2.61 -11.01
CA ALA A 121 3.61 -2.24 -9.67
C ALA A 121 3.85 -3.45 -8.76
N VAL A 122 3.14 -4.55 -9.00
CA VAL A 122 3.28 -5.83 -8.27
C VAL A 122 4.04 -6.91 -9.06
N GLY A 123 4.71 -6.52 -10.14
CA GLY A 123 5.53 -7.42 -10.96
C GLY A 123 4.74 -8.44 -11.78
N TYR A 124 3.43 -8.26 -11.92
CA TYR A 124 2.58 -9.10 -12.76
C TYR A 124 2.63 -8.60 -14.21
N LYS A 125 3.01 -9.48 -15.15
CA LYS A 125 2.81 -9.22 -16.58
C LYS A 125 1.40 -9.64 -16.96
N GLN A 126 0.58 -8.68 -17.31
CA GLN A 126 -0.73 -8.94 -17.89
C GLN A 126 -0.50 -9.56 -19.28
N GLU A 127 -0.80 -10.85 -19.43
CA GLU A 127 -0.91 -11.45 -20.76
C GLU A 127 -2.16 -10.84 -21.40
N LEU A 128 -1.95 -9.89 -22.31
CA LEU A 128 -3.01 -9.39 -23.18
C LEU A 128 -3.50 -10.57 -24.00
N SER A 129 -4.68 -11.11 -23.68
CA SER A 129 -5.37 -12.01 -24.59
C SER A 129 -5.82 -11.16 -25.77
N ASN A 130 -5.16 -11.34 -26.92
CA ASN A 130 -5.65 -10.89 -28.22
C ASN A 130 -7.03 -11.48 -28.51
#